data_AF-A0A4D7C1W2-F1
#
_entry.id   AF-A0A4D7C1W2-F1
#
_cell.length_a   1.000
_cell.length_b   1.000
_cell.length_c   1.000
_cell.angle_alpha   90.00
_cell.angle_beta   90.00
_cell.angle_gamma   90.00
#
_symmetry.space_group_name_H-M   'P 1'
#
loop_
_entity.id
_entity.type
_entity.pdbx_description
1 polymer ?
#
loop_
_entity_poly.entity_id
_entity_poly.type
_entity_poly.pdbx_seq_one_letter_code
_entity_poly.pdbx_strand_id
1 'polypeptide(L)'
;MMEAIDARNQAGVITAALGLASGLGLEPARAIIASRIGRAIMALCWKAGLSARTAYEIQQHVAHVVPNQLVTPKGGVDYPMKVDQMEWLLETYLEG
;
A
#
# COMPACT_ATOMS: atom_id res chain seq x y z
N MET A 1 5.85 -19.73 24.84
CA MET A 1 6.11 -18.30 24.57
C MET A 1 6.31 -18.12 23.06
N MET A 2 5.26 -18.42 22.27
CA MET A 2 5.22 -18.21 20.82
C MET A 2 3.76 -17.98 20.40
N GLU A 3 3.09 -17.11 21.16
CA GLU A 3 1.66 -16.78 21.04
C GLU A 3 1.58 -15.25 20.96
N ALA A 4 1.85 -14.67 19.79
CA ALA A 4 1.49 -13.29 19.42
C ALA A 4 1.99 -12.94 18.00
N ILE A 5 1.75 -13.79 17.01
CA ILE A 5 1.56 -13.26 15.65
C ILE A 5 0.07 -12.91 15.56
N ASP A 6 -0.31 -11.88 16.30
CA ASP A 6 -1.66 -11.30 16.26
C ASP A 6 -1.92 -10.70 14.87
N ALA A 7 -3.17 -10.48 14.46
CA ALA A 7 -3.50 -9.85 13.17
C ALA A 7 -2.85 -8.45 13.03
N ARG A 8 -2.64 -7.75 14.16
CA ARG A 8 -1.84 -6.52 14.24
C ARG A 8 -0.37 -6.73 13.83
N ASN A 9 0.20 -7.90 14.15
CA ASN A 9 1.55 -8.26 13.74
C ASN A 9 1.61 -8.47 12.22
N GLN A 10 0.61 -9.11 11.60
CA GLN A 10 0.57 -9.30 10.15
C GLN A 10 0.54 -7.98 9.36
N ALA A 11 -0.32 -7.03 9.75
CA ALA A 11 -0.38 -5.72 9.11
C ALA A 11 0.95 -4.95 9.26
N GLY A 12 1.59 -5.04 10.43
CA GLY A 12 2.91 -4.47 10.68
C GLY A 12 4.00 -5.09 9.80
N VAL A 13 4.01 -6.42 9.66
CA VAL A 13 4.95 -7.15 8.80
C VAL A 13 4.75 -6.80 7.33
N ILE A 14 3.51 -6.74 6.84
CA ILE A 14 3.21 -6.36 5.46
C ILE A 14 3.67 -4.92 5.21
N THR A 15 3.40 -4.00 6.13
CA THR A 15 3.83 -2.60 6.01
C THR A 15 5.37 -2.50 5.94
N ALA A 16 6.08 -3.24 6.79
CA ALA A 16 7.54 -3.28 6.76
C ALA A 16 8.08 -3.89 5.47
N ALA A 17 7.48 -4.98 4.99
CA ALA A 17 7.85 -5.62 3.73
C ALA A 17 7.63 -4.68 2.54
N LEU A 18 6.52 -3.94 2.51
CA LEU A 18 6.23 -2.92 1.49
C LEU A 18 7.26 -1.79 1.52
N GLY A 19 7.62 -1.29 2.71
CA GLY A 19 8.64 -0.26 2.85
C GLY A 19 10.01 -0.71 2.34
N LEU A 20 10.40 -1.95 2.62
CA LEU A 20 11.64 -2.54 2.11
C LEU A 20 11.60 -2.77 0.59
N ALA A 21 10.55 -3.41 0.09
CA ALA A 21 10.43 -3.78 -1.32
C ALA A 21 10.28 -2.57 -2.25
N SER A 22 9.63 -1.50 -1.77
CA SER A 22 9.49 -0.25 -2.53
C SER A 22 10.73 0.65 -2.45
N GLY A 23 11.64 0.41 -1.49
CA GLY A 23 12.79 1.27 -1.22
C GLY A 23 12.47 2.58 -0.51
N LEU A 24 11.21 2.83 -0.10
CA LEU A 24 10.83 4.04 0.64
C LEU A 24 11.20 3.98 2.13
N GLY A 25 11.40 2.79 2.69
CA GLY A 25 11.60 2.61 4.12
C GLY A 25 10.28 2.51 4.91
N LEU A 26 10.41 2.24 6.21
CA LEU A 26 9.28 1.88 7.07
C LEU A 26 8.33 3.05 7.37
N GLU A 27 8.86 4.25 7.63
CA GLU A 27 8.02 5.38 8.04
C GLU A 27 7.10 5.88 6.92
N PRO A 28 7.58 6.13 5.68
CA PRO A 28 6.67 6.50 4.58
C PRO A 28 5.65 5.41 4.27
N ALA A 29 6.06 4.13 4.30
CA ALA A 29 5.14 3.02 4.10
C ALA A 29 4.05 2.97 5.18
N ARG A 30 4.40 3.21 6.45
CA ARG A 30 3.45 3.31 7.56
C ARG A 30 2.48 4.48 7.37
N ALA A 31 2.98 5.65 6.97
CA ALA A 31 2.15 6.82 6.71
C ALA A 31 1.15 6.57 5.55
N ILE A 32 1.60 5.93 4.47
CA ILE A 32 0.75 5.57 3.33
C ILE A 32 -0.34 4.58 3.75
N ILE A 33 0.00 3.50 4.44
CA ILE A 33 -1.00 2.51 4.92
C ILE A 33 -2.00 3.16 5.89
N ALA A 34 -1.51 4.00 6.82
CA ALA A 34 -2.35 4.69 7.78
C ALA A 34 -3.30 5.73 7.16
N SER A 35 -2.94 6.29 5.99
CA SER A 35 -3.77 7.28 5.30
C SER A 35 -5.11 6.72 4.81
N ARG A 36 -5.19 5.40 4.57
CA ARG A 36 -6.34 4.71 3.97
C ARG A 36 -6.78 5.28 2.61
N ILE A 37 -5.86 5.94 1.89
CA ILE A 37 -6.12 6.48 0.57
C ILE A 37 -5.77 5.40 -0.47
N GLY A 38 -6.78 4.82 -1.12
CA GLY A 38 -6.60 3.70 -2.05
C GLY A 38 -5.56 3.96 -3.16
N ARG A 39 -5.49 5.20 -3.65
CA ARG A 39 -4.52 5.62 -4.67
C ARG A 39 -3.07 5.64 -4.16
N ALA A 40 -2.84 6.10 -2.93
CA ALA A 40 -1.52 6.08 -2.32
C ALA A 40 -1.05 4.65 -2.05
N ILE A 41 -1.96 3.79 -1.58
CA ILE A 41 -1.68 2.36 -1.35
C ILE A 41 -1.36 1.63 -2.66
N MET A 42 -2.12 1.92 -3.73
CA MET A 42 -1.83 1.42 -5.07
C MET A 42 -0.43 1.83 -5.55
N ALA A 43 -0.06 3.09 -5.38
CA ALA A 43 1.28 3.58 -5.74
C ALA A 43 2.39 2.87 -4.95
N LEU A 44 2.20 2.65 -3.64
CA LEU A 44 3.16 1.92 -2.80
C LEU A 44 3.34 0.48 -3.27
N CYS A 45 2.24 -0.23 -3.54
CA CYS A 45 2.28 -1.61 -4.01
C CYS A 45 2.91 -1.72 -5.41
N TRP A 46 2.64 -0.75 -6.29
CA TRP A 46 3.29 -0.65 -7.59
C TRP A 46 4.80 -0.50 -7.45
N LYS A 47 5.26 0.43 -6.60
CA LYS A 47 6.69 0.65 -6.35
C LYS A 47 7.36 -0.58 -5.73
N ALA A 48 6.63 -1.33 -4.90
CA ALA A 48 7.07 -2.60 -4.33
C ALA A 48 7.03 -3.79 -5.32
N GLY A 49 6.66 -3.57 -6.59
CA GLY A 49 6.64 -4.61 -7.62
C GLY A 49 5.48 -5.61 -7.49
N LEU A 50 4.43 -5.27 -6.72
CA LEU A 50 3.26 -6.14 -6.56
C LEU A 50 2.24 -5.93 -7.68
N SER A 51 1.38 -6.93 -7.89
CA SER A 51 0.26 -6.81 -8.83
C SER A 51 -0.82 -5.84 -8.33
N ALA A 52 -1.57 -5.22 -9.24
CA ALA A 52 -2.68 -4.35 -8.87
C ALA A 52 -3.79 -5.09 -8.10
N ARG A 53 -3.96 -6.40 -8.35
CA ARG A 53 -4.87 -7.25 -7.57
C ARG A 53 -4.42 -7.38 -6.13
N THR A 54 -3.13 -7.64 -5.89
CA THR A 54 -2.57 -7.67 -4.53
C THR A 54 -2.72 -6.31 -3.85
N ALA A 55 -2.53 -5.21 -4.57
CA ALA A 55 -2.73 -3.87 -4.05
C ALA A 55 -4.19 -3.60 -3.64
N TYR A 56 -5.17 -4.17 -4.36
CA TYR A 56 -6.58 -4.13 -3.99
C TYR A 56 -6.86 -4.89 -2.67
N GLU A 57 -6.32 -6.10 -2.52
CA GLU A 57 -6.45 -6.88 -1.28
C GLU A 57 -5.81 -6.16 -0.08
N ILE A 58 -4.65 -5.52 -0.29
CA ILE A 58 -3.98 -4.71 0.75
C ILE A 58 -4.86 -3.54 1.19
N GLN A 59 -5.55 -2.87 0.25
CA GLN A 59 -6.50 -1.81 0.61
C GLN A 59 -7.61 -2.33 1.53
N GLN A 60 -8.18 -3.49 1.23
CA GLN A 60 -9.31 -4.04 1.99
C GLN A 60 -8.89 -4.61 3.35
N HIS A 61 -7.83 -5.41 3.36
CA HIS A 61 -7.49 -6.27 4.50
C HIS A 61 -6.39 -5.72 5.40
N VAL A 62 -5.54 -4.81 4.90
CA VAL A 62 -4.41 -4.24 5.65
C VAL A 62 -4.66 -2.78 6.00
N ALA A 63 -4.98 -1.96 5.00
CA ALA A 63 -5.23 -0.53 5.22
C ALA A 63 -6.68 -0.22 5.66
N HIS A 64 -7.61 -1.16 5.46
CA HIS A 64 -9.03 -0.99 5.77
C HIS A 64 -9.64 0.27 5.12
N VAL A 65 -9.37 0.45 3.83
CA VAL A 65 -9.97 1.50 3.00
C VAL A 65 -11.46 1.27 2.91
N VAL A 66 -12.24 2.33 3.08
CA VAL A 66 -13.71 2.26 3.00
C VAL A 66 -14.17 1.91 1.58
N PRO A 67 -15.28 1.17 1.40
CA PRO A 67 -15.66 0.61 0.10
C PRO A 67 -15.77 1.63 -1.05
N ASN A 68 -16.20 2.85 -0.76
CA ASN A 68 -16.34 3.92 -1.76
C ASN A 68 -15.02 4.62 -2.14
N GLN A 69 -13.93 4.32 -1.44
CA GLN A 69 -12.58 4.84 -1.72
C GLN A 69 -11.63 3.76 -2.22
N LEU A 70 -12.10 2.51 -2.33
CA LEU A 70 -11.33 1.43 -2.94
C LEU A 70 -11.06 1.76 -4.41
N VAL A 71 -9.80 1.58 -4.79
CA VAL A 71 -9.35 1.73 -6.18
C VAL A 71 -9.23 0.35 -6.78
N THR A 72 -10.01 0.06 -7.81
CA THR A 72 -9.99 -1.23 -8.51
C THR A 72 -8.93 -1.26 -9.62
N PRO A 73 -8.33 -2.43 -9.90
CA PRO A 73 -7.46 -2.60 -11.06
C PRO A 73 -8.18 -2.30 -12.38
N LYS A 74 -7.50 -1.62 -13.31
CA LYS A 74 -8.01 -1.38 -14.66
C LYS A 74 -7.98 -2.70 -15.45
N GLY A 75 -9.10 -3.06 -16.06
CA GLY A 75 -9.23 -4.34 -16.76
C GLY A 75 -9.03 -5.58 -15.85
N GLY A 76 -9.06 -5.40 -14.53
CA GLY A 76 -8.82 -6.46 -13.55
C GLY A 76 -7.36 -6.79 -13.25
N VAL A 77 -6.39 -6.22 -13.97
CA VAL A 77 -4.96 -6.58 -13.84
C VAL A 77 -4.01 -5.39 -13.74
N ASP A 78 -4.34 -4.25 -14.35
CA ASP A 78 -3.43 -3.12 -14.44
C ASP A 78 -3.66 -2.09 -13.33
N TYR A 79 -2.63 -1.33 -12.99
CA TYR A 79 -2.79 -0.15 -12.15
C TYR A 79 -3.60 0.93 -12.92
N PRO A 80 -4.63 1.54 -12.30
CA PRO A 80 -5.51 2.49 -12.98
C PRO A 80 -4.92 3.91 -13.09
N MET A 81 -3.66 4.11 -12.72
CA MET A 81 -2.98 5.41 -12.70
C MET A 81 -1.76 5.39 -13.61
N LYS A 82 -1.36 6.57 -14.11
CA LYS A 82 -0.10 6.74 -14.83
C LYS A 82 1.08 6.66 -13.86
N VAL A 83 2.26 6.26 -14.37
CA VAL A 83 3.50 6.14 -13.59
C VAL A 83 3.83 7.46 -12.87
N ASP A 84 3.91 8.58 -13.59
CA ASP A 84 4.24 9.89 -13.02
C ASP A 84 3.28 10.30 -11.89
N GLN A 85 2.01 9.90 -11.99
CA GLN A 85 1.02 10.16 -10.97
C GLN A 85 1.25 9.32 -9.70
N MET A 86 1.71 8.08 -9.86
CA MET A 86 2.05 7.22 -8.72
C MET A 86 3.34 7.69 -8.05
N GLU A 87 4.34 8.11 -8.82
CA GLU A 87 5.58 8.65 -8.28
C GLU A 87 5.34 9.93 -7.48
N TRP A 88 4.62 10.89 -8.06
CA TRP A 88 4.25 12.12 -7.36
C TRP A 88 3.48 11.86 -6.05
N LEU A 89 2.54 10.91 -6.06
CA LEU A 89 1.81 10.54 -4.84
C LEU A 89 2.76 10.05 -3.74
N LEU A 90 3.80 9.28 -4.08
CA LEU A 90 4.76 8.76 -3.12
C LEU A 90 5.66 9.86 -2.56
N GLU A 91 6.09 10.81 -3.39
CA GLU A 91 6.91 11.96 -3.00
C GLU A 91 6.24 12.79 -1.90
N THR A 92 4.91 12.95 -1.93
CA THR A 92 4.18 13.68 -0.87
C THR A 92 4.31 13.09 0.53
N TYR A 93 4.71 11.82 0.67
CA TYR A 93 4.97 11.16 1.95
C TYR A 93 6.46 11.12 2.32
N LEU A 94 7.35 11.53 1.42
CA LEU A 94 8.80 11.62 1.65
C LEU A 94 9.23 13.04 2.09
N GLU A 95 8.43 14.05 1.74
CA GLU A 95 8.70 15.45 2.06
C GLU A 95 8.19 15.91 3.44
N GLY A 96 7.46 15.05 4.16
CA GLY A 96 6.90 15.33 5.50
C GLY A 96 7.64 14.60 6.62
#